data_AF-A0A7Y4QIA1-F1
#
_entry.id   AF-A0A7Y4QIA1-F1
#
_cell.length_a   1.000
_cell.length_b   1.000
_cell.length_c   1.000
_cell.angle_alpha   90.00
_cell.angle_beta   90.00
_cell.angle_gamma   90.00
#
_symmetry.space_group_name_H-M   'P 1'
#
loop_
_entity.id
_entity.type
_entity.pdbx_description
1 polymer ?
#
loop_
_entity_poly.entity_id
_entity_poly.type
_entity_poly.pdbx_seq_one_letter_code
_entity_poly.pdbx_strand_id
1 'polypeptide(L)'
;MKHNHNHDNAPGAAQELMPVHFEFTHLTAAVVCVAGTFNDWHPTTKSMHPAGSGHWMKEAFLPPGKYEYCLVVDGQWMPDPLALETVPNPFGGRNSILNVARSPEAAHRADAQNLPLKNTNKKTTRQL
;
A
#
# COMPACT_ATOMS: atom_id res chain seq x y z
N MET A 1 -3.80 -23.38 41.39
CA MET A 1 -4.27 -22.27 40.53
C MET A 1 -3.23 -22.11 39.42
N LYS A 2 -3.48 -22.49 38.15
CA LYS A 2 -3.98 -21.64 37.04
C LYS A 2 -3.42 -20.21 37.16
N HIS A 3 -2.59 -19.69 36.24
CA HIS A 3 -2.83 -19.57 34.81
C HIS A 3 -1.53 -19.61 33.96
N ASN A 4 -1.56 -20.43 32.89
CA ASN A 4 -0.79 -20.19 31.68
C ASN A 4 -1.30 -18.90 31.02
N HIS A 5 -0.39 -18.01 30.63
CA HIS A 5 -0.57 -17.17 29.45
C HIS A 5 0.59 -17.48 28.52
N ASN A 6 0.31 -18.37 27.56
CA ASN A 6 1.15 -18.60 26.42
C ASN A 6 1.19 -17.29 25.63
N HIS A 7 2.33 -16.60 25.63
CA HIS A 7 2.65 -15.70 24.54
C HIS A 7 2.89 -16.59 23.32
N ASP A 8 1.83 -16.88 22.56
CA ASP A 8 1.93 -17.38 21.20
C ASP A 8 2.60 -16.28 20.37
N ASN A 9 3.92 -16.32 20.32
CA ASN A 9 4.71 -15.58 19.34
C ASN A 9 4.48 -16.26 17.99
N ALA A 10 3.33 -15.99 17.36
CA ALA A 10 3.16 -16.24 15.95
C ALA A 10 4.20 -15.39 15.21
N PRO A 11 5.01 -15.97 14.30
CA PRO A 11 5.98 -15.20 13.54
C PRO A 11 5.22 -14.13 12.76
N GLY A 12 5.47 -12.86 13.08
CA GLY A 12 4.85 -11.73 12.42
C GLY A 12 5.03 -11.86 10.91
N ALA A 13 3.93 -12.11 10.21
CA ALA A 13 3.93 -12.15 8.76
C ALA A 13 4.53 -10.83 8.27
N ALA A 14 5.62 -10.91 7.50
CA ALA A 14 6.17 -9.75 6.82
C ALA A 14 5.02 -9.08 6.07
N GLN A 15 4.71 -7.83 6.43
CA GLN A 15 3.62 -7.10 5.79
C GLN A 15 3.97 -6.95 4.32
N GLU A 16 3.16 -7.55 3.46
CA GLU A 16 3.29 -7.40 2.01
C GLU A 16 3.11 -5.93 1.66
N LEU A 17 4.06 -5.36 0.93
CA LEU A 17 3.98 -3.98 0.47
C LEU A 17 3.65 -3.95 -1.02
N MET A 18 2.65 -3.15 -1.35
CA MET A 18 2.19 -2.90 -2.70
C MET A 18 2.77 -1.59 -3.22
N PRO A 19 3.30 -1.57 -4.46
CA PRO A 19 3.74 -0.32 -5.07
C PRO A 19 2.54 0.60 -5.32
N VAL A 20 2.74 1.88 -5.06
CA VAL A 20 1.79 2.97 -5.29
C VAL A 20 2.54 4.10 -5.99
N HIS A 21 1.93 4.64 -7.05
CA HIS A 21 2.45 5.79 -7.77
C HIS A 21 1.58 7.01 -7.47
N PHE A 22 2.19 8.05 -6.91
CA PHE A 22 1.61 9.37 -6.81
C PHE A 22 2.09 10.19 -7.99
N GLU A 23 1.16 10.88 -8.65
CA GLU A 23 1.44 11.78 -9.76
C GLU A 23 0.76 13.11 -9.52
N PHE A 24 1.41 14.19 -9.92
CA PHE A 24 0.84 15.53 -9.82
C PHE A 24 1.40 16.42 -10.92
N THR A 25 0.59 17.37 -11.39
CA THR A 25 1.02 18.36 -12.39
C THR A 25 0.83 19.76 -11.85
N HIS A 26 1.94 20.50 -11.75
CA HIS A 26 1.98 21.89 -11.33
C HIS A 26 3.18 22.60 -11.95
N LEU A 27 2.93 23.55 -12.86
CA LEU A 27 3.95 24.18 -13.71
C LEU A 27 4.96 25.02 -12.94
N THR A 28 4.55 25.58 -11.80
CA THR A 28 5.35 26.57 -11.05
C THR A 28 5.69 26.11 -9.64
N ALA A 29 5.42 24.85 -9.28
CA ALA A 29 5.72 24.36 -7.93
C ALA A 29 7.24 24.29 -7.75
N ALA A 30 7.75 24.68 -6.58
CA ALA A 30 9.16 24.50 -6.25
C ALA A 30 9.37 23.18 -5.50
N VAL A 31 8.44 22.83 -4.62
CA VAL A 31 8.48 21.60 -3.82
C VAL A 31 7.09 20.98 -3.76
N VAL A 32 7.03 19.68 -4.05
CA VAL A 32 5.81 18.88 -3.85
C VAL A 32 6.15 17.71 -2.94
N CYS A 33 5.36 17.53 -1.89
CA CYS A 33 5.43 16.39 -0.99
C CYS A 33 4.06 15.71 -0.88
N VAL A 34 4.07 14.46 -0.42
CA VAL A 34 2.84 13.74 -0.02
C VAL A 34 2.84 13.50 1.49
N ALA A 35 1.71 13.76 2.14
CA ALA A 35 1.53 13.51 3.56
C ALA A 35 0.19 12.83 3.82
N GLY A 36 0.19 11.80 4.65
CA GLY A 36 -0.99 11.01 4.92
C GLY A 36 -0.83 10.13 6.15
N THR A 37 -1.80 9.27 6.38
CA THR A 37 -1.80 8.36 7.53
C THR A 37 -0.61 7.39 7.53
N PHE A 38 -0.03 7.08 6.37
CA PHE A 38 1.14 6.20 6.23
C PHE A 38 2.48 6.83 6.63
N ASN A 39 2.55 8.14 6.84
CA ASN A 39 3.74 8.83 7.33
C ASN A 39 3.42 9.81 8.47
N ASP A 40 2.37 9.52 9.23
CA ASP A 40 1.89 10.33 10.36
C ASP A 40 1.72 11.81 9.99
N TRP A 41 1.25 12.08 8.77
CA TRP A 41 1.03 13.44 8.24
C TRP A 41 2.28 14.34 8.23
N HIS A 42 3.49 13.78 8.20
CA HIS A 42 4.71 14.58 8.11
C HIS A 42 4.87 15.21 6.70
N PRO A 43 4.80 16.54 6.55
CA PRO A 43 4.69 17.22 5.25
C PRO A 43 5.98 17.26 4.43
N THR A 44 7.12 16.86 5.01
CA THR A 44 8.44 16.99 4.38
C THR A 44 9.18 15.66 4.23
N THR A 45 8.64 14.56 4.74
CA THR A 45 9.35 13.26 4.78
C THR A 45 9.24 12.48 3.47
N LYS A 46 8.35 12.88 2.57
CA LYS A 46 8.05 12.18 1.31
C LYS A 46 7.94 13.18 0.15
N SER A 47 9.06 13.80 -0.21
CA SER A 47 9.15 14.65 -1.40
C SER A 47 8.97 13.84 -2.69
N MET A 48 8.23 14.42 -3.64
CA MET A 48 8.05 13.94 -5.01
C MET A 48 9.22 14.38 -5.89
N HIS A 49 9.52 13.61 -6.92
CA HIS A 49 10.56 13.88 -7.89
C HIS A 49 9.98 14.62 -9.09
N PRO A 50 10.59 15.73 -9.54
CA PRO A 50 10.17 16.39 -10.78
C PRO A 50 10.52 15.50 -11.98
N ALA A 51 9.55 15.31 -12.86
CA ALA A 51 9.66 14.51 -14.08
C ALA A 51 9.73 15.37 -15.36
N GLY A 52 9.84 16.70 -15.21
CA GLY A 52 9.87 17.66 -16.31
C GLY A 52 8.48 18.20 -16.66
N SER A 53 8.43 19.37 -17.33
CA SER A 53 7.18 20.02 -17.79
C SER A 53 6.10 20.21 -16.71
N GLY A 54 6.52 20.41 -15.45
CA GLY A 54 5.60 20.55 -14.31
C GLY A 54 5.02 19.24 -13.78
N HIS A 55 5.47 18.08 -14.27
CA HIS A 55 5.07 16.78 -13.75
C HIS A 55 5.92 16.39 -12.53
N TRP A 56 5.27 15.76 -11.56
CA TRP A 56 5.85 15.28 -10.31
C TRP A 56 5.43 13.84 -10.09
N MET A 57 6.34 13.00 -9.62
CA MET A 57 6.07 11.59 -9.34
C MET A 57 6.69 11.11 -8.03
N LYS A 58 6.03 10.16 -7.37
CA LYS A 58 6.60 9.43 -6.24
C LYS A 58 6.12 7.99 -6.24
N GLU A 59 7.06 7.08 -6.12
CA GLU A 59 6.77 5.69 -5.80
C GLU A 59 6.85 5.47 -4.28
N ALA A 60 5.88 4.73 -3.75
CA ALA A 60 5.85 4.29 -2.36
C ALA A 60 5.42 2.82 -2.28
N PHE A 61 5.80 2.16 -1.21
CA PHE A 61 5.43 0.77 -0.93
C PHE A 61 4.58 0.75 0.34
N LEU A 62 3.29 0.47 0.21
CA LEU A 62 2.33 0.53 1.30
C LEU A 62 1.64 -0.83 1.51
N PRO A 63 1.34 -1.24 2.75
CA PRO A 63 0.47 -2.38 2.98
C PRO A 63 -0.91 -2.17 2.34
N PRO A 64 -1.60 -3.24 1.93
CA PRO A 64 -2.99 -3.15 1.52
C PRO A 64 -3.85 -2.48 2.59
N GLY A 65 -4.68 -1.53 2.20
CA GLY A 65 -5.45 -0.72 3.14
C GLY A 65 -6.03 0.54 2.52
N LYS A 66 -6.78 1.29 3.34
CA LYS A 66 -7.33 2.60 3.00
C LYS A 66 -6.53 3.68 3.73
N TYR A 67 -6.05 4.66 2.99
CA TYR A 67 -5.22 5.75 3.49
C TYR A 67 -5.85 7.10 3.16
N GLU A 68 -5.74 8.04 4.09
CA GLU A 68 -6.03 9.45 3.84
C GLU A 68 -4.71 10.18 3.56
N TYR A 69 -4.71 11.11 2.61
CA TYR A 69 -3.53 11.88 2.26
C TYR A 69 -3.87 13.25 1.64
N CYS A 70 -2.87 14.12 1.60
CA CYS A 70 -2.88 15.39 0.88
C CYS A 70 -1.54 15.58 0.17
N LEU A 71 -1.55 16.41 -0.87
CA LEU A 71 -0.35 17.00 -1.43
C LEU A 71 0.02 18.26 -0.64
N VAL A 72 1.32 18.46 -0.43
CA VAL A 72 1.88 19.67 0.16
C VAL A 72 2.72 20.35 -0.90
N VAL A 73 2.15 21.40 -1.52
CA VAL A 73 2.73 22.14 -2.65
C VAL A 73 3.20 23.49 -2.13
N ASP A 74 4.51 23.71 -2.11
CA ASP A 74 5.12 24.94 -1.57
C ASP A 74 4.59 25.33 -0.17
N GLY A 75 4.38 24.30 0.67
CA GLY A 75 3.85 24.43 2.03
C GLY A 75 2.33 24.54 2.13
N GLN A 76 1.61 24.59 1.01
CA GLN A 76 0.15 24.61 0.98
C GLN A 76 -0.42 23.20 0.89
N TRP A 77 -1.40 22.91 1.76
CA TRP A 77 -2.09 21.64 1.80
C TRP A 77 -3.25 21.64 0.82
N MET A 78 -3.30 20.63 -0.06
CA MET A 78 -4.43 20.45 -0.96
C MET A 78 -4.73 18.97 -1.18
N PRO A 79 -6.02 18.60 -1.37
CA PRO A 79 -6.35 17.27 -1.85
C PRO A 79 -5.72 17.08 -3.23
N ASP A 80 -5.31 15.84 -3.49
CA ASP A 80 -4.87 15.43 -4.81
C ASP A 80 -6.03 15.55 -5.82
N PRO A 81 -5.91 16.39 -6.87
CA PRO A 81 -6.94 16.56 -7.88
C PRO A 81 -7.24 15.29 -8.69
N LEU A 82 -6.34 14.30 -8.69
CA LEU A 82 -6.50 13.03 -9.38
C LEU A 82 -7.13 11.94 -8.50
N ALA A 83 -7.37 12.21 -7.22
CA ALA A 83 -7.98 11.24 -6.31
C ALA A 83 -9.45 10.96 -6.69
N LEU A 84 -9.80 9.67 -6.75
CA LEU A 84 -11.17 9.22 -7.04
C LEU A 84 -12.15 9.53 -5.91
N GLU A 85 -11.65 9.55 -4.67
CA GLU A 85 -12.43 9.74 -3.46
C GLU A 85 -11.76 10.77 -2.56
N THR A 86 -12.57 11.56 -1.86
CA THR A 86 -12.11 12.53 -0.85
C THR A 86 -13.05 12.53 0.36
N VAL A 87 -12.55 12.92 1.52
CA VAL A 87 -13.29 12.99 2.79
C VAL A 87 -13.07 14.37 3.46
N PRO A 88 -14.08 14.98 4.11
CA PRO A 88 -13.87 16.19 4.90
C PRO A 88 -12.85 15.96 6.01
N ASN A 89 -12.00 16.96 6.27
CA ASN A 89 -11.02 16.90 7.36
C ASN A 89 -11.36 17.88 8.50
N PRO A 90 -10.75 17.74 9.69
CA PRO A 90 -11.05 18.58 10.84
C PRO A 90 -10.69 20.07 10.69
N PHE A 91 -9.97 20.45 9.63
CA PHE A 91 -9.49 21.81 9.38
C PHE A 91 -10.36 22.57 8.38
N GLY A 92 -11.55 22.03 8.04
CA GLY A 92 -12.48 22.63 7.09
C GLY A 92 -12.13 22.38 5.62
N GLY A 93 -11.11 21.55 5.35
CA GLY A 93 -10.70 21.12 4.01
C GLY A 93 -11.13 19.68 3.71
N ARG A 94 -10.43 19.05 2.76
CA ARG A 94 -10.63 17.64 2.38
C ARG A 94 -9.29 16.91 2.30
N ASN A 95 -9.31 15.64 2.67
CA ASN A 95 -8.24 14.69 2.40
C ASN A 95 -8.62 13.83 1.18
N SER A 96 -7.64 13.42 0.39
CA SER A 96 -7.78 12.41 -0.65
C SER A 96 -7.73 11.00 -0.05
N ILE A 97 -8.45 10.08 -0.67
CA ILE A 97 -8.47 8.66 -0.29
C ILE A 97 -7.66 7.84 -1.28
N LEU A 98 -6.72 7.07 -0.76
CA LEU A 98 -5.96 6.06 -1.50
C LEU A 98 -6.36 4.66 -1.01
N ASN A 99 -6.88 3.83 -1.92
CA ASN A 99 -7.19 2.43 -1.65
C ASN A 99 -6.10 1.53 -2.27
N VAL A 100 -5.35 0.82 -1.43
CA VAL A 100 -4.29 -0.11 -1.84
C VAL A 100 -4.82 -1.54 -1.75
N ALA A 101 -4.98 -2.19 -2.90
CA ALA A 101 -5.42 -3.58 -2.99
C ALA A 101 -4.22 -4.54 -2.99
N ARG A 102 -4.41 -5.79 -2.53
CA ARG A 102 -3.40 -6.85 -2.71
C ARG A 102 -3.23 -7.19 -4.18
N SER A 103 -2.01 -7.51 -4.62
CA SER A 103 -1.83 -8.13 -5.94
C SER A 103 -2.49 -9.51 -5.94
N PRO A 104 -3.25 -9.86 -7.00
CA PRO A 104 -3.71 -11.22 -7.22
C PRO A 104 -2.55 -12.24 -7.26
N GLU A 105 -1.34 -11.83 -7.65
CA GLU A 105 -0.17 -12.70 -7.79
C GLU A 105 0.42 -13.12 -6.44
N ALA A 106 0.30 -12.28 -5.41
CA ALA A 106 0.75 -12.59 -4.06
C ALA A 106 -0.24 -13.48 -3.31
N ALA A 107 -1.54 -13.33 -3.58
CA ALA A 107 -2.58 -14.21 -3.04
C ALA A 107 -2.35 -15.68 -3.45
N HIS A 108 -1.93 -15.94 -4.70
CA HIS A 108 -1.64 -17.30 -5.18
C HIS A 108 -0.42 -17.94 -4.48
N ARG A 109 0.56 -17.17 -4.00
CA ARG A 109 1.75 -17.71 -3.28
C ARG A 109 1.44 -18.13 -1.85
N ALA A 110 0.43 -17.54 -1.22
CA ALA A 110 -0.02 -17.92 0.12
C ALA A 110 -0.79 -19.26 0.10
N ASP A 111 -1.61 -19.49 -0.92
CA ASP A 111 -2.42 -20.72 -1.04
C ASP A 111 -1.61 -21.95 -1.49
N ALA A 112 -0.52 -21.76 -2.23
CA ALA A 112 0.32 -22.86 -2.75
C ALA A 112 1.13 -23.60 -1.66
N GLN A 113 1.23 -23.07 -0.44
CA GLN A 113 2.04 -23.67 0.64
C GLN A 113 1.28 -24.67 1.55
N ASN A 114 -0.03 -24.90 1.32
CA ASN A 114 -0.86 -25.78 2.15
C ASN A 114 -1.48 -26.99 1.41
N LEU A 115 -0.96 -27.38 0.25
CA LEU A 115 -1.42 -28.61 -0.42
C LEU A 115 -0.72 -29.86 0.14
N PRO A 116 -1.47 -30.86 0.65
CA PRO A 116 -0.90 -32.19 0.90
C PRO A 116 -0.51 -32.81 -0.44
N LEU A 117 0.78 -33.13 -0.59
CA LEU A 117 1.29 -33.94 -1.71
C LEU A 117 0.57 -35.30 -1.72
N LYS A 118 -0.46 -35.45 -2.57
CA LYS A 118 -1.02 -36.77 -2.90
C LYS A 118 -0.04 -37.49 -3.83
N ASN A 119 0.87 -38.24 -3.23
CA ASN A 119 1.64 -39.26 -3.94
C ASN A 119 0.69 -40.37 -4.41
N THR A 120 0.37 -40.42 -5.70
CA THR A 120 -0.27 -41.59 -6.32
C THR A 120 0.78 -42.40 -7.07
N ASN A 121 1.32 -43.41 -6.40
CA ASN A 121 2.04 -44.51 -7.04
C ASN A 121 1.13 -45.74 -6.99
N LYS A 122 0.58 -46.19 -8.13
CA LYS A 122 0.00 -47.53 -8.28
C LYS A 122 0.26 -48.09 -9.68
N LYS A 123 1.10 -49.13 -9.70
CA LYS A 123 1.24 -50.15 -10.75
C LYS A 123 -0.11 -50.84 -10.99
N THR A 124 -0.38 -51.30 -12.22
CA THR A 124 -0.82 -52.70 -12.51
C THR A 124 -0.95 -52.96 -14.02
N THR A 125 -0.15 -53.95 -14.42
CA THR A 125 -0.16 -54.88 -15.56
C THR A 125 -1.48 -55.09 -16.33
N ARG A 126 -1.41 -55.12 -17.66
CA ARG A 126 -2.42 -55.78 -18.52
C ARG A 126 -1.85 -57.07 -19.10
N GLN A 127 -2.57 -58.15 -18.86
CA GLN A 127 -2.42 -59.47 -19.46
C GLN A 127 -3.31 -59.53 -20.72
N LEU A 128 -2.78 -60.05 -21.82
CA LEU A 128 -3.47 -60.95 -22.76
C LEU A 128 -2.44 -62.00 -23.21
#